data_AF-A0A2E6IMA7-F1
#
_entry.id   AF-A0A2E6IMA7-F1
#
_cell.length_a   1.000
_cell.length_b   1.000
_cell.length_c   1.000
_cell.angle_alpha   90.00
_cell.angle_beta   90.00
_cell.angle_gamma   90.00
#
_symmetry.space_group_name_H-M   'P 1'
#
loop_
_entity.id
_entity.type
_entity.pdbx_description
1 polymer ?
#
loop_
_entity_poly.entity_id
_entity_poly.type
_entity_poly.pdbx_seq_one_letter_code
_entity_poly.pdbx_strand_id
1 'polypeptide(L)'
;MRIKIFVLFLLFNITFLFAQSNQIISFSESEKSLLGQLKKNPNNLIALEELGDLYVSVGNWSKAAEFYYKAKIEKPKVANYHFKYGGAVGMMAKEGPKHKALKYINLAKASLKKAEMLDPSSLEIQWVLVEFYTQLPYLLGGSEEVAWIHAIKLQKLSSINGHFAKAYLFKADNNFENAKKSSIKGLNLISNLNCVKNSLKKNLSCIPHNNNLNYFVGIAYNSYADQPELAINFINNYIENYSLKDSFSLDKVYYDLSQIYEENKDINMAIRCLDRAVKINPKFKIAISKKEQILKRNAR
;
A
#
# COMPACT_ATOMS: atom_id res chain seq x y z
N MET A 1 -23.86 -20.87 -30.14
CA MET A 1 -22.75 -20.20 -29.41
C MET A 1 -23.20 -19.19 -28.34
N ARG A 2 -24.43 -18.62 -28.39
CA ARG A 2 -24.89 -17.59 -27.43
C ARG A 2 -25.32 -18.10 -26.04
N ILE A 3 -25.76 -19.35 -25.90
CA ILE A 3 -26.25 -19.91 -24.62
C ILE A 3 -25.10 -20.27 -23.65
N LYS A 4 -23.94 -20.74 -24.15
CA LYS A 4 -22.77 -21.07 -23.31
C LYS A 4 -22.11 -19.84 -22.65
N ILE A 5 -22.23 -18.66 -23.27
CA ILE A 5 -21.68 -17.39 -22.72
C ILE A 5 -22.56 -16.87 -21.57
N PHE A 6 -23.89 -17.06 -21.65
CA PHE A 6 -24.82 -16.62 -20.61
C PHE A 6 -24.70 -17.43 -19.31
N VAL A 7 -24.45 -18.74 -19.42
CA VAL A 7 -24.22 -19.62 -18.26
C VAL A 7 -22.90 -19.31 -17.57
N LEU A 8 -21.84 -18.96 -18.32
CA LEU A 8 -20.56 -18.54 -17.74
C LEU A 8 -20.67 -17.21 -16.97
N PHE A 9 -21.51 -16.29 -17.45
CA PHE A 9 -21.78 -15.00 -16.79
C PHE A 9 -22.59 -15.17 -15.49
N LEU A 10 -23.54 -16.11 -15.46
CA LEU A 10 -24.32 -16.43 -14.26
C LEU A 10 -23.46 -17.12 -13.18
N LEU A 11 -22.61 -18.07 -13.56
CA LEU A 11 -21.74 -18.77 -12.60
C LEU A 11 -20.68 -17.84 -11.97
N PHE A 12 -20.22 -16.82 -12.70
CA PHE A 12 -19.23 -15.85 -12.20
C PHE A 12 -19.81 -14.83 -11.21
N ASN A 13 -21.09 -14.45 -11.35
CA ASN A 13 -21.76 -13.58 -10.39
C ASN A 13 -22.04 -14.30 -9.06
N ILE A 14 -22.37 -15.59 -9.14
CA ILE A 14 -22.63 -16.43 -7.96
C ILE A 14 -21.36 -16.59 -7.11
N THR A 15 -20.21 -16.92 -7.72
CA THR A 15 -18.94 -17.08 -6.97
C THR A 15 -18.45 -15.77 -6.34
N PHE A 16 -18.74 -14.62 -6.96
CA PHE A 16 -18.39 -13.31 -6.42
C PHE A 16 -19.25 -12.92 -5.21
N LEU A 17 -20.56 -13.17 -5.28
CA LEU A 17 -21.47 -12.97 -4.13
C LEU A 17 -21.05 -13.86 -2.95
N PHE A 18 -20.65 -15.11 -3.21
CA PHE A 18 -20.15 -16.00 -2.17
C PHE A 18 -18.81 -15.56 -1.56
N ALA A 19 -17.88 -15.04 -2.36
CA ALA A 19 -16.61 -14.53 -1.84
C ALA A 19 -16.83 -13.29 -0.95
N GLN A 20 -17.69 -12.37 -1.38
CA GLN A 20 -18.04 -11.18 -0.60
C GLN A 20 -18.82 -11.55 0.67
N SER A 21 -19.76 -12.50 0.60
CA SER A 21 -20.49 -12.98 1.78
C SER A 21 -19.55 -13.65 2.77
N ASN A 22 -18.61 -14.48 2.31
CA ASN A 22 -17.65 -15.16 3.18
C ASN A 22 -16.71 -14.17 3.90
N GLN A 23 -16.28 -13.11 3.21
CA GLN A 23 -15.47 -12.06 3.83
C GLN A 23 -16.26 -11.28 4.90
N ILE A 24 -17.54 -10.98 4.63
CA ILE A 24 -18.43 -10.31 5.59
C ILE A 24 -18.71 -11.21 6.81
N ILE A 25 -18.93 -12.51 6.59
CA ILE A 25 -19.14 -13.48 7.67
C ILE A 25 -17.87 -13.59 8.54
N SER A 26 -16.71 -13.79 7.91
CA SER A 26 -15.41 -13.86 8.60
C SER A 26 -15.12 -12.60 9.42
N PHE A 27 -15.43 -11.41 8.87
CA PHE A 27 -15.34 -10.15 9.60
C PHE A 27 -16.26 -10.13 10.82
N SER A 28 -17.54 -10.45 10.64
CA SER A 28 -18.55 -10.38 11.70
C SER A 28 -18.25 -11.36 12.85
N GLU A 29 -17.80 -12.57 12.53
CA GLU A 29 -17.40 -13.57 13.52
C GLU A 29 -16.17 -13.13 14.31
N SER A 30 -15.15 -12.62 13.61
CA SER A 30 -13.94 -12.08 14.23
C SER A 30 -14.26 -10.88 15.14
N GLU A 31 -15.06 -9.93 14.65
CA GLU A 31 -15.51 -8.76 15.40
C GLU A 31 -16.24 -9.19 16.68
N LYS A 32 -17.21 -10.11 16.57
CA LYS A 32 -17.97 -10.62 17.72
C LYS A 32 -17.08 -11.31 18.74
N SER A 33 -16.14 -12.14 18.29
CA SER A 33 -15.18 -12.84 19.15
C SER A 33 -14.32 -11.85 19.94
N LEU A 34 -13.69 -10.89 19.25
CA LEU A 34 -12.81 -9.91 19.85
C LEU A 34 -13.55 -8.96 20.80
N LEU A 35 -14.75 -8.50 20.42
CA LEU A 35 -15.60 -7.72 21.33
C LEU A 35 -16.00 -8.53 22.56
N GLY A 36 -16.23 -9.83 22.43
CA GLY A 36 -16.45 -10.74 23.56
C GLY A 36 -15.26 -10.80 24.52
N GLN A 37 -14.03 -10.78 24.00
CA GLN A 37 -12.82 -10.71 24.82
C GLN A 37 -12.73 -9.36 25.56
N LEU A 38 -13.04 -8.24 24.89
CA LEU A 38 -13.04 -6.92 25.53
C LEU A 38 -14.13 -6.75 26.59
N LYS A 39 -15.27 -7.44 26.46
CA LYS A 39 -16.28 -7.49 27.54
C LYS A 39 -15.75 -8.17 28.80
N LYS A 40 -14.91 -9.19 28.65
CA LYS A 40 -14.28 -9.92 29.78
C LYS A 40 -13.09 -9.14 30.36
N ASN A 41 -12.30 -8.51 29.50
CA ASN A 41 -11.15 -7.69 29.87
C ASN A 41 -11.05 -6.46 28.94
N PRO A 42 -11.56 -5.28 29.37
CA PRO A 42 -11.55 -4.07 28.54
C PRO A 42 -10.16 -3.59 28.11
N ASN A 43 -9.12 -3.98 28.86
CA ASN A 43 -7.73 -3.61 28.61
C ASN A 43 -6.93 -4.73 27.94
N ASN A 44 -7.60 -5.72 27.34
CA ASN A 44 -6.92 -6.73 26.52
C ASN A 44 -6.33 -6.07 25.28
N LEU A 45 -5.04 -5.75 25.36
CA LEU A 45 -4.29 -5.02 24.32
C LEU A 45 -4.26 -5.75 22.98
N ILE A 46 -4.19 -7.09 23.00
CA ILE A 46 -4.20 -7.91 21.79
C ILE A 46 -5.56 -7.74 21.10
N ALA A 47 -6.66 -7.89 21.84
CA ALA A 47 -8.00 -7.73 21.27
C ALA A 47 -8.26 -6.29 20.78
N LEU A 48 -7.75 -5.26 21.48
CA LEU A 48 -7.83 -3.87 21.03
C LEU A 48 -7.08 -3.66 19.70
N GLU A 49 -5.86 -4.18 19.61
CA GLU A 49 -5.03 -4.08 18.41
C GLU A 49 -5.65 -4.84 17.22
N GLU A 50 -6.10 -6.07 17.44
CA GLU A 50 -6.72 -6.92 16.42
C GLU A 50 -8.06 -6.35 15.94
N LEU A 51 -8.89 -5.77 16.82
CA LEU A 51 -10.10 -5.05 16.39
C LEU A 51 -9.76 -3.85 15.52
N GLY A 52 -8.73 -3.10 15.90
CA GLY A 52 -8.24 -1.99 15.08
C GLY A 52 -7.82 -2.46 13.68
N ASP A 53 -7.01 -3.52 13.60
CA ASP A 53 -6.55 -4.11 12.34
C ASP A 53 -7.71 -4.68 11.50
N LEU A 54 -8.69 -5.31 12.16
CA LEU A 54 -9.90 -5.80 11.54
C LEU A 54 -10.68 -4.66 10.89
N TYR A 55 -10.91 -3.55 11.59
CA TYR A 55 -11.59 -2.39 11.00
C TYR A 55 -10.78 -1.71 9.88
N VAL A 56 -9.45 -1.70 9.97
CA VAL A 56 -8.60 -1.26 8.86
C VAL A 56 -8.83 -2.12 7.62
N SER A 57 -9.00 -3.44 7.76
CA SER A 57 -9.20 -4.36 6.62
C SER A 57 -10.44 -4.05 5.77
N VAL A 58 -11.41 -3.31 6.33
CA VAL A 58 -12.65 -2.87 5.67
C VAL A 58 -12.72 -1.34 5.51
N GLY A 59 -11.62 -0.62 5.76
CA GLY A 59 -11.54 0.83 5.62
C GLY A 59 -12.32 1.64 6.65
N ASN A 60 -12.72 1.03 7.78
CA ASN A 60 -13.39 1.77 8.86
C ASN A 60 -12.37 2.43 9.79
N TRP A 61 -11.73 3.49 9.27
CA TRP A 61 -10.66 4.22 9.95
C TRP A 61 -11.09 4.82 11.29
N SER A 62 -12.35 5.23 11.42
CA SER A 62 -12.89 5.82 12.65
C SER A 62 -12.94 4.79 13.77
N LYS A 63 -13.49 3.60 13.53
CA LYS A 63 -13.51 2.53 14.53
C LYS A 63 -12.10 2.02 14.81
N ALA A 64 -11.26 1.87 13.78
CA ALA A 64 -9.86 1.49 13.98
C ALA A 64 -9.14 2.46 14.93
N ALA A 65 -9.27 3.77 14.69
CA ALA A 65 -8.70 4.81 15.54
C ALA A 65 -9.21 4.74 16.99
N GLU A 66 -10.47 4.38 17.23
CA GLU A 66 -11.03 4.21 18.57
C GLU A 66 -10.29 3.12 19.36
N PHE A 67 -10.13 1.93 18.78
CA PHE A 67 -9.46 0.82 19.45
C PHE A 67 -7.96 1.05 19.63
N TYR A 68 -7.28 1.58 18.61
CA TYR A 68 -5.87 1.95 18.73
C TYR A 68 -5.66 3.07 19.76
N TYR A 69 -6.60 4.02 19.89
CA TYR A 69 -6.52 5.05 20.92
C TYR A 69 -6.57 4.43 22.31
N LYS A 70 -7.48 3.47 22.57
CA LYS A 70 -7.54 2.74 23.85
C LYS A 70 -6.23 2.02 24.14
N ALA A 71 -5.68 1.27 23.18
CA ALA A 71 -4.39 0.59 23.35
C ALA A 71 -3.23 1.55 23.64
N LYS A 72 -3.21 2.69 22.92
CA LYS A 72 -2.23 3.77 23.12
C LYS A 72 -2.30 4.40 24.50
N ILE A 73 -3.51 4.61 25.05
CA ILE A 73 -3.69 5.15 26.40
C ILE A 73 -3.28 4.13 27.46
N GLU A 74 -3.63 2.87 27.29
CA GLU A 74 -3.30 1.80 28.24
C GLU A 74 -1.79 1.51 28.28
N LYS A 75 -1.10 1.54 27.14
CA LYS A 75 0.36 1.38 27.04
C LYS A 75 1.01 2.51 26.23
N PRO A 76 1.22 3.70 26.83
CA PRO A 76 1.69 4.88 26.12
C PRO A 76 3.16 4.82 25.71
N LYS A 77 3.91 3.79 26.12
CA LYS A 77 5.32 3.56 25.78
C LYS A 77 5.53 2.53 24.66
N VAL A 78 4.46 2.01 24.05
CA VAL A 78 4.56 1.09 22.91
C VAL A 78 4.46 1.88 21.60
N ALA A 79 5.53 1.93 20.82
CA ALA A 79 5.62 2.70 19.58
C ALA A 79 4.51 2.33 18.57
N ASN A 80 4.26 1.03 18.41
CA ASN A 80 3.28 0.49 17.47
C ASN A 80 1.85 1.02 17.70
N TYR A 81 1.42 1.24 18.94
CA TYR A 81 0.08 1.79 19.21
C TYR A 81 -0.04 3.26 18.79
N HIS A 82 1.02 4.05 18.95
CA HIS A 82 1.07 5.41 18.42
C HIS A 82 1.12 5.42 16.89
N PHE A 83 1.88 4.50 16.30
CA PHE A 83 1.98 4.34 14.84
C PHE A 83 0.63 3.97 14.21
N LYS A 84 -0.03 2.91 14.70
CA LYS A 84 -1.33 2.46 14.20
C LYS A 84 -2.42 3.52 14.38
N TYR A 85 -2.48 4.18 15.56
CA TYR A 85 -3.40 5.29 15.77
C TYR A 85 -3.11 6.46 14.81
N GLY A 86 -1.84 6.84 14.65
CA GLY A 86 -1.40 7.91 13.75
C GLY A 86 -1.76 7.63 12.28
N GLY A 87 -1.55 6.40 11.83
CA GLY A 87 -1.96 5.94 10.49
C GLY A 87 -3.48 6.02 10.30
N ALA A 88 -4.26 5.50 11.25
CA ALA A 88 -5.73 5.51 11.16
C ALA A 88 -6.29 6.93 11.09
N VAL A 89 -5.86 7.85 11.96
CA VAL A 89 -6.32 9.25 11.90
C VAL A 89 -5.77 10.00 10.69
N GLY A 90 -4.57 9.65 10.20
CA GLY A 90 -4.06 10.13 8.91
C GLY A 90 -4.97 9.77 7.74
N MET A 91 -5.44 8.52 7.69
CA MET A 91 -6.42 8.07 6.71
C MET A 91 -7.78 8.77 6.86
N MET A 92 -8.23 9.03 8.09
CA MET A 92 -9.41 9.86 8.34
C MET A 92 -9.25 11.29 7.80
N ALA A 93 -8.04 11.85 7.81
CA ALA A 93 -7.78 13.16 7.21
C ALA A 93 -7.84 13.11 5.67
N LYS A 94 -7.29 12.04 5.08
CA LYS A 94 -7.20 11.84 3.62
C LYS A 94 -8.56 11.54 2.98
N GLU A 95 -9.35 10.68 3.61
CA GLU A 95 -10.59 10.14 3.03
C GLU A 95 -11.86 10.72 3.67
N GLY A 96 -11.75 11.31 4.86
CA GLY A 96 -12.87 11.85 5.61
C GLY A 96 -13.29 13.26 5.20
N PRO A 97 -14.23 13.88 5.96
CA PRO A 97 -14.73 15.22 5.67
C PRO A 97 -13.62 16.28 5.78
N LYS A 98 -13.47 17.09 4.73
CA LYS A 98 -12.42 18.13 4.63
C LYS A 98 -12.35 19.08 5.83
N HIS A 99 -13.49 19.46 6.41
CA HIS A 99 -13.54 20.38 7.56
C HIS A 99 -12.92 19.79 8.85
N LYS A 100 -12.75 18.46 8.94
CA LYS A 100 -12.09 17.79 10.06
C LYS A 100 -10.62 17.46 9.78
N ALA A 101 -10.16 17.61 8.54
CA ALA A 101 -8.85 17.14 8.10
C ALA A 101 -7.71 17.75 8.93
N LEU A 102 -7.75 19.05 9.22
CA LEU A 102 -6.70 19.72 10.02
C LEU A 102 -6.55 19.11 11.42
N LYS A 103 -7.67 18.81 12.10
CA LYS A 103 -7.64 18.14 13.41
C LYS A 103 -6.96 16.79 13.32
N TYR A 104 -7.33 15.99 12.32
CA TYR A 104 -6.78 14.65 12.13
C TYR A 104 -5.32 14.65 11.70
N ILE A 105 -4.89 15.60 10.88
CA ILE A 105 -3.47 15.83 10.52
C ILE A 105 -2.64 16.10 11.78
N ASN A 106 -3.11 16.98 12.66
CA ASN A 106 -2.40 17.29 13.90
C ASN A 106 -2.29 16.06 14.83
N LEU A 107 -3.36 15.26 14.93
CA LEU A 107 -3.34 14.00 15.70
C LEU A 107 -2.39 12.96 15.08
N ALA A 108 -2.38 12.84 13.76
CA ALA A 108 -1.47 11.95 13.03
C ALA A 108 -0.02 12.35 13.29
N LYS A 109 0.33 13.62 13.07
CA LYS A 109 1.68 14.17 13.27
C LYS A 109 2.18 13.95 14.69
N ALA A 110 1.37 14.25 15.70
CA ALA A 110 1.73 14.05 17.10
C ALA A 110 1.99 12.58 17.43
N SER A 111 1.15 11.68 16.90
CA SER A 111 1.25 10.24 17.19
C SER A 111 2.41 9.60 16.45
N LEU A 112 2.64 9.94 15.17
CA LEU A 112 3.79 9.44 14.41
C LEU A 112 5.12 9.91 15.00
N LYS A 113 5.22 11.18 15.43
CA LYS A 113 6.42 11.67 16.15
C LYS A 113 6.65 10.92 17.46
N LYS A 114 5.58 10.62 18.20
CA LYS A 114 5.69 9.84 19.45
C LYS A 114 6.11 8.40 19.17
N ALA A 115 5.60 7.79 18.10
CA ALA A 115 6.01 6.46 17.65
C ALA A 115 7.51 6.44 17.30
N GLU A 116 7.99 7.40 16.50
CA GLU A 116 9.41 7.53 16.17
C GLU A 116 10.29 7.71 17.41
N MET A 117 9.86 8.53 18.37
CA MET A 117 10.61 8.74 19.60
C MET A 117 10.75 7.46 20.42
N LEU A 118 9.73 6.59 20.39
CA LEU A 118 9.72 5.31 21.10
C LEU A 118 10.47 4.20 20.35
N ASP A 119 10.47 4.22 19.02
CA ASP A 119 11.19 3.28 18.16
C ASP A 119 11.78 4.01 16.94
N PRO A 120 12.95 4.64 17.08
CA PRO A 120 13.59 5.38 15.98
C PRO A 120 14.13 4.45 14.89
N SER A 121 14.29 3.15 15.18
CA SER A 121 14.81 2.14 14.27
C SER A 121 13.75 1.51 13.36
N SER A 122 12.46 1.74 13.59
CA SER A 122 11.40 1.21 12.73
C SER A 122 11.47 1.81 11.33
N LEU A 123 11.70 0.94 10.34
CA LEU A 123 11.71 1.32 8.93
C LEU A 123 10.34 1.82 8.47
N GLU A 124 9.27 1.20 8.95
CA GLU A 124 7.87 1.56 8.64
C GLU A 124 7.54 2.97 9.16
N ILE A 125 7.94 3.30 10.38
CA ILE A 125 7.74 4.65 10.95
C ILE A 125 8.51 5.69 10.14
N GLN A 126 9.78 5.44 9.83
CA GLN A 126 10.58 6.37 9.03
C GLN A 126 10.00 6.55 7.62
N TRP A 127 9.55 5.47 6.98
CA TRP A 127 8.91 5.53 5.66
C TRP A 127 7.61 6.35 5.67
N VAL A 128 6.73 6.09 6.64
CA VAL A 128 5.47 6.84 6.77
C VAL A 128 5.75 8.32 7.03
N LEU A 129 6.80 8.67 7.77
CA LEU A 129 7.19 10.07 7.98
C LEU A 129 7.71 10.72 6.68
N VAL A 130 8.48 10.01 5.85
CA VAL A 130 8.83 10.48 4.49
C VAL A 130 7.56 10.81 3.71
N GLU A 131 6.62 9.88 3.61
CA GLU A 131 5.38 10.09 2.87
C GLU A 131 4.52 11.21 3.45
N PHE A 132 4.35 11.25 4.77
CA PHE A 132 3.52 12.24 5.48
C PHE A 132 3.99 13.66 5.22
N TYR A 133 5.30 13.92 5.36
CA TYR A 133 5.85 15.27 5.14
C TYR A 133 5.94 15.66 3.67
N THR A 134 5.99 14.68 2.74
CA THR A 134 5.99 14.93 1.29
C THR A 134 4.59 15.23 0.76
N GLN A 135 3.57 14.51 1.23
CA GLN A 135 2.21 14.60 0.69
C GLN A 135 1.41 15.79 1.23
N LEU A 136 1.76 16.30 2.42
CA LEU A 136 1.05 17.43 3.00
C LEU A 136 1.52 18.76 2.39
N PRO A 137 0.59 19.68 2.09
CA PRO A 137 0.96 21.07 1.80
C PRO A 137 1.75 21.69 2.95
N TYR A 138 2.67 22.61 2.63
CA TYR A 138 3.48 23.33 3.63
C TYR A 138 2.63 23.97 4.74
N LEU A 139 1.53 24.64 4.37
CA LEU A 139 0.60 25.27 5.32
C LEU A 139 -0.06 24.26 6.28
N LEU A 140 -0.20 23.01 5.87
CA LEU A 140 -0.77 21.92 6.68
C LEU A 140 0.30 21.09 7.40
N GLY A 141 1.55 21.56 7.39
CA GLY A 141 2.64 20.99 8.16
C GLY A 141 3.50 19.97 7.42
N GLY A 142 3.40 19.89 6.09
CA GLY A 142 4.39 19.24 5.23
C GLY A 142 5.71 19.98 5.20
N SER A 143 6.79 19.27 4.88
CA SER A 143 8.16 19.81 4.87
C SER A 143 9.09 18.88 4.12
N GLU A 144 9.56 19.32 2.96
CA GLU A 144 10.52 18.58 2.13
C GLU A 144 11.80 18.28 2.92
N GLU A 145 12.34 19.28 3.63
CA GLU A 145 13.53 19.14 4.48
C GLU A 145 13.37 18.01 5.51
N VAL A 146 12.24 17.97 6.21
CA VAL A 146 11.97 16.92 7.21
C VAL A 146 11.80 15.56 6.53
N ALA A 147 11.16 15.51 5.36
CA ALA A 147 11.04 14.28 4.60
C ALA A 147 12.43 13.73 4.18
N TRP A 148 13.34 14.60 3.74
CA TRP A 148 14.74 14.26 3.45
C TRP A 148 15.49 13.74 4.67
N ILE A 149 15.31 14.36 5.84
CA ILE A 149 15.91 13.88 7.09
C ILE A 149 15.48 12.44 7.38
N HIS A 150 14.19 12.12 7.25
CA HIS A 150 13.70 10.76 7.46
C HIS A 150 14.21 9.79 6.38
N ALA A 151 14.32 10.20 5.12
CA ALA A 151 14.89 9.35 4.07
C ALA A 151 16.38 9.04 4.33
N ILE A 152 17.14 9.98 4.90
CA ILE A 152 18.53 9.76 5.32
C ILE A 152 18.60 8.81 6.51
N LYS A 153 17.74 8.98 7.54
CA LYS A 153 17.65 8.03 8.66
C LYS A 153 17.32 6.62 8.17
N LEU A 154 16.32 6.52 7.29
CA LEU A 154 15.89 5.27 6.69
C LEU A 154 17.02 4.61 5.89
N GLN A 155 17.85 5.38 5.17
CA GLN A 155 19.02 4.84 4.47
C GLN A 155 20.07 4.28 5.43
N LYS A 156 20.29 4.92 6.59
CA LYS A 156 21.23 4.40 7.60
C LYS A 156 20.77 3.08 8.19
N LEU A 157 19.44 2.89 8.35
CA LEU A 157 18.85 1.66 8.85
C LEU A 157 18.78 0.56 7.76
N SER A 158 18.47 0.96 6.53
CA SER A 158 18.36 0.06 5.38
C SER A 158 18.70 0.82 4.10
N SER A 159 19.86 0.51 3.51
CA SER A 159 20.32 1.16 2.28
C SER A 159 19.32 1.05 1.14
N ILE A 160 18.65 -0.10 0.99
CA ILE A 160 17.62 -0.33 -0.03
C ILE A 160 16.44 0.63 0.18
N ASN A 161 15.85 0.64 1.38
CA ASN A 161 14.71 1.51 1.67
C ASN A 161 15.07 2.99 1.52
N GLY A 162 16.25 3.40 2.00
CA GLY A 162 16.70 4.77 1.83
C GLY A 162 16.86 5.19 0.37
N HIS A 163 17.37 4.32 -0.50
CA HIS A 163 17.48 4.63 -1.92
C HIS A 163 16.11 4.81 -2.58
N PHE A 164 15.13 3.97 -2.26
CA PHE A 164 13.78 4.12 -2.80
C PHE A 164 13.01 5.30 -2.19
N ALA A 165 13.21 5.61 -0.91
CA ALA A 165 12.64 6.80 -0.29
C ALA A 165 13.18 8.09 -0.93
N LYS A 166 14.49 8.15 -1.22
CA LYS A 166 15.09 9.26 -1.95
C LYS A 166 14.58 9.34 -3.40
N ALA A 167 14.39 8.21 -4.06
CA ALA A 167 13.79 8.18 -5.39
C ALA A 167 12.34 8.72 -5.37
N TYR A 168 11.57 8.37 -4.34
CA TYR A 168 10.23 8.90 -4.11
C TYR A 168 10.24 10.42 -3.93
N LEU A 169 11.12 10.97 -3.08
CA LEU A 169 11.28 12.41 -2.87
C LEU A 169 11.65 13.15 -4.15
N PHE A 170 12.71 12.70 -4.85
CA PHE A 170 13.11 13.30 -6.11
C PHE A 170 11.98 13.27 -7.17
N LYS A 171 11.14 12.23 -7.17
CA LYS A 171 9.98 12.18 -8.06
C LYS A 171 8.90 13.20 -7.66
N ALA A 172 8.67 13.39 -6.36
CA ALA A 172 7.75 14.44 -5.87
C ALA A 172 8.23 15.84 -6.27
N ASP A 173 9.55 16.06 -6.31
CA ASP A 173 10.18 17.31 -6.74
C ASP A 173 10.33 17.43 -8.27
N ASN A 174 9.79 16.49 -9.05
CA ASN A 174 9.98 16.37 -10.51
C ASN A 174 11.45 16.27 -10.97
N ASN A 175 12.38 15.91 -10.07
CA ASN A 175 13.78 15.65 -10.37
C ASN A 175 13.97 14.19 -10.84
N PHE A 176 13.49 13.89 -12.04
CA PHE A 176 13.46 12.52 -12.57
C PHE A 176 14.86 11.92 -12.76
N GLU A 177 15.88 12.73 -13.04
CA GLU A 177 17.26 12.25 -13.17
C GLU A 177 17.79 11.69 -11.85
N ASN A 178 17.62 12.43 -10.75
CA ASN A 178 18.08 11.95 -9.44
C ASN A 178 17.17 10.85 -8.87
N ALA A 179 15.89 10.84 -9.24
CA ALA A 179 14.99 9.73 -8.94
C ALA A 179 15.48 8.44 -9.59
N LYS A 180 15.85 8.49 -10.88
CA LYS A 180 16.45 7.36 -11.62
C LYS A 180 17.77 6.92 -10.98
N LYS A 181 18.70 7.86 -10.71
CA LYS A 181 20.00 7.54 -10.07
C LYS A 181 19.81 6.83 -8.73
N SER A 182 18.89 7.31 -7.89
CA SER A 182 18.59 6.69 -6.59
C SER A 182 17.96 5.30 -6.74
N SER A 183 17.02 5.15 -7.68
CA SER A 183 16.38 3.87 -7.98
C SER A 183 17.39 2.81 -8.43
N ILE A 184 18.29 3.16 -9.36
CA ILE A 184 19.35 2.24 -9.84
C ILE A 184 20.26 1.79 -8.70
N LYS A 185 20.63 2.69 -7.78
CA LYS A 185 21.40 2.31 -6.59
C LYS A 185 20.66 1.29 -5.73
N GLY A 186 19.35 1.48 -5.53
CA GLY A 186 18.50 0.51 -4.83
C GLY A 186 18.42 -0.84 -5.56
N LEU A 187 18.20 -0.82 -6.87
CA LEU A 187 18.14 -2.02 -7.72
C LEU A 187 19.46 -2.81 -7.69
N ASN A 188 20.61 -2.14 -7.73
CA ASN A 188 21.92 -2.80 -7.64
C ASN A 188 22.13 -3.54 -6.32
N LEU A 189 21.53 -3.06 -5.22
CA LEU A 189 21.57 -3.78 -3.94
C LEU A 189 20.62 -4.98 -3.97
N ILE A 190 19.42 -4.81 -4.51
CA ILE A 190 18.40 -5.86 -4.61
C ILE A 190 18.85 -7.01 -5.51
N SER A 191 19.40 -6.71 -6.69
CA SER A 191 19.89 -7.72 -7.64
C SER A 191 21.01 -8.57 -7.05
N ASN A 192 21.69 -8.09 -6.02
CA ASN A 192 22.74 -8.83 -5.33
C ASN A 192 22.23 -9.81 -4.27
N LEU A 193 20.96 -9.70 -3.86
CA LEU A 193 20.36 -10.60 -2.87
C LEU A 193 20.19 -12.01 -3.45
N ASN A 194 20.60 -13.03 -2.70
CA ASN A 194 20.59 -14.43 -3.14
C ASN A 194 19.20 -14.91 -3.58
N CYS A 195 18.17 -14.47 -2.88
CA CYS A 195 16.80 -14.77 -3.24
C CYS A 195 16.37 -14.16 -4.58
N VAL A 196 16.88 -12.99 -4.97
CA VAL A 196 16.57 -12.35 -6.25
C VAL A 196 17.36 -13.03 -7.36
N LYS A 197 18.64 -13.33 -7.11
CA LYS A 197 19.49 -14.13 -8.02
C LYS A 197 18.88 -15.50 -8.33
N ASN A 198 18.26 -16.11 -7.32
CA ASN A 198 17.65 -17.43 -7.43
C ASN A 198 16.13 -17.38 -7.69
N SER A 199 15.51 -16.18 -7.74
CA SER A 199 14.06 -16.02 -7.95
C SER A 199 13.72 -16.07 -9.44
N LEU A 200 13.76 -17.27 -9.99
CA LEU A 200 12.68 -17.73 -10.88
C LEU A 200 11.45 -18.20 -10.05
N LYS A 201 11.56 -18.20 -8.72
CA LYS A 201 10.50 -18.58 -7.77
C LYS A 201 9.76 -17.33 -7.27
N LYS A 202 8.43 -17.37 -7.35
CA LYS A 202 7.46 -16.31 -7.01
C LYS A 202 7.57 -15.71 -5.60
N ASN A 203 8.38 -16.25 -4.69
CA ASN A 203 8.39 -15.82 -3.30
C ASN A 203 9.65 -14.99 -2.97
N LEU A 204 9.48 -13.67 -2.88
CA LEU A 204 10.53 -12.68 -2.56
C LEU A 204 10.66 -12.45 -1.03
N SER A 205 10.48 -13.51 -0.22
CA SER A 205 10.44 -13.46 1.25
C SER A 205 11.68 -12.87 1.94
N CYS A 206 12.74 -12.64 1.18
CA CYS A 206 14.04 -12.14 1.63
C CYS A 206 14.19 -10.62 1.55
N ILE A 207 13.24 -9.90 0.92
CA ILE A 207 13.23 -8.45 0.91
C ILE A 207 12.37 -8.11 2.10
N PRO A 208 13.00 -7.92 3.28
CA PRO A 208 12.22 -7.70 4.45
C PRO A 208 11.59 -6.31 4.29
N HIS A 209 10.40 -6.15 4.85
CA HIS A 209 9.70 -4.88 5.09
C HIS A 209 8.68 -4.44 4.02
N ASN A 210 7.99 -3.34 4.39
CA ASN A 210 6.76 -2.76 3.85
C ASN A 210 6.42 -3.19 2.41
N ASN A 211 5.21 -3.71 2.23
CA ASN A 211 4.68 -4.11 0.93
C ASN A 211 4.91 -3.04 -0.14
N ASN A 212 4.78 -1.75 0.20
CA ASN A 212 5.09 -0.60 -0.66
C ASN A 212 6.44 -0.69 -1.39
N LEU A 213 7.48 -1.24 -0.75
CA LEU A 213 8.79 -1.39 -1.39
C LEU A 213 8.71 -2.30 -2.61
N ASN A 214 7.90 -3.37 -2.57
CA ASN A 214 7.68 -4.23 -3.75
C ASN A 214 7.15 -3.43 -4.94
N TYR A 215 6.21 -2.52 -4.69
CA TYR A 215 5.69 -1.65 -5.74
C TYR A 215 6.77 -0.72 -6.30
N PHE A 216 7.53 -0.02 -5.44
CA PHE A 216 8.59 0.89 -5.90
C PHE A 216 9.67 0.16 -6.69
N VAL A 217 10.07 -1.03 -6.25
CA VAL A 217 11.07 -1.87 -6.91
C VAL A 217 10.55 -2.35 -8.27
N GLY A 218 9.30 -2.82 -8.34
CA GLY A 218 8.69 -3.27 -9.59
C GLY A 218 8.64 -2.16 -10.64
N ILE A 219 8.20 -0.96 -10.25
CA ILE A 219 8.20 0.22 -11.14
C ILE A 219 9.62 0.58 -11.59
N ALA A 220 10.61 0.50 -10.70
CA ALA A 220 12.00 0.81 -11.04
C ALA A 220 12.62 -0.22 -11.99
N TYR A 221 12.35 -1.52 -11.82
CA TYR A 221 12.81 -2.55 -12.75
C TYR A 221 12.25 -2.31 -14.16
N ASN A 222 10.95 -2.01 -14.26
CA ASN A 222 10.34 -1.68 -15.56
C ASN A 222 10.95 -0.44 -16.19
N SER A 223 11.18 0.60 -15.39
CA SER A 223 11.61 1.90 -15.92
C SER A 223 13.10 1.97 -16.25
N TYR A 224 13.95 1.21 -15.55
CA TYR A 224 15.40 1.47 -15.53
C TYR A 224 16.30 0.25 -15.73
N ALA A 225 15.78 -0.98 -15.73
CA ALA A 225 16.61 -2.19 -15.75
C ALA A 225 16.29 -3.17 -16.90
N ASP A 226 15.29 -2.88 -17.74
CA ASP A 226 14.87 -3.74 -18.86
C ASP A 226 14.68 -5.21 -18.44
N GLN A 227 14.15 -5.40 -17.22
CA GLN A 227 13.90 -6.71 -16.60
C GLN A 227 12.43 -6.84 -16.26
N PRO A 228 11.56 -6.99 -17.29
CA PRO A 228 10.12 -6.96 -17.12
C PRO A 228 9.58 -8.11 -16.26
N GLU A 229 10.21 -9.28 -16.30
CA GLU A 229 9.83 -10.42 -15.46
C GLU A 229 10.02 -10.12 -13.97
N LEU A 230 11.13 -9.49 -13.59
CA LEU A 230 11.34 -9.05 -12.22
C LEU A 230 10.34 -7.96 -11.85
N ALA A 231 10.12 -6.98 -12.72
CA ALA A 231 9.11 -5.95 -12.49
C ALA A 231 7.74 -6.57 -12.17
N ILE A 232 7.28 -7.50 -13.01
CA ILE A 232 6.02 -8.24 -12.83
C ILE A 232 6.00 -9.04 -11.52
N ASN A 233 7.09 -9.74 -11.19
CA ASN A 233 7.18 -10.53 -9.95
C ASN A 233 7.05 -9.65 -8.70
N PHE A 234 7.74 -8.52 -8.67
CA PHE A 234 7.64 -7.54 -7.58
C PHE A 234 6.23 -6.96 -7.45
N ILE A 235 5.61 -6.56 -8.56
CA ILE A 235 4.23 -6.05 -8.54
C ILE A 235 3.23 -7.14 -8.12
N ASN A 236 3.42 -8.39 -8.53
CA ASN A 236 2.57 -9.49 -8.08
C ASN A 236 2.74 -9.76 -6.58
N ASN A 237 3.96 -9.70 -6.06
CA ASN A 237 4.21 -9.82 -4.62
C ASN A 237 3.50 -8.69 -3.83
N TYR A 238 3.45 -7.48 -4.40
CA TYR A 238 2.64 -6.39 -3.84
C TYR A 238 1.16 -6.74 -3.75
N ILE A 239 0.60 -7.25 -4.85
CA ILE A 239 -0.82 -7.61 -4.96
C ILE A 239 -1.18 -8.75 -4.00
N GLU A 240 -0.34 -9.77 -3.90
CA GLU A 240 -0.57 -10.96 -3.06
C GLU A 240 -0.57 -10.61 -1.56
N ASN A 241 0.22 -9.62 -1.15
CA ASN A 241 0.33 -9.17 0.25
C ASN A 241 -0.43 -7.87 0.53
N TYR A 242 -1.32 -7.47 -0.38
CA TYR A 242 -1.99 -6.17 -0.31
C TYR A 242 -2.87 -6.02 0.93
N SER A 243 -2.81 -4.83 1.55
CA SER A 243 -3.75 -4.38 2.56
C SER A 243 -4.11 -2.90 2.35
N LEU A 244 -5.21 -2.45 2.95
CA LEU A 244 -5.61 -1.03 2.89
C LEU A 244 -4.61 -0.09 3.59
N LYS A 245 -3.59 -0.61 4.28
CA LYS A 245 -2.48 0.18 4.84
C LYS A 245 -1.47 0.60 3.77
N ASP A 246 -1.48 -0.07 2.62
CA ASP A 246 -0.48 0.18 1.57
C ASP A 246 -0.80 1.47 0.80
N SER A 247 0.25 2.12 0.29
CA SER A 247 0.17 3.48 -0.26
C SER A 247 -0.47 3.55 -1.65
N PHE A 248 -0.53 2.43 -2.37
CA PHE A 248 -1.06 2.34 -3.74
C PHE A 248 -2.28 1.42 -3.79
N SER A 249 -3.42 1.96 -4.17
CA SER A 249 -4.65 1.16 -4.30
C SER A 249 -4.52 0.10 -5.41
N LEU A 250 -5.15 -1.06 -5.21
CA LEU A 250 -5.05 -2.17 -6.17
C LEU A 250 -5.49 -1.80 -7.60
N ASP A 251 -6.48 -0.93 -7.76
CA ASP A 251 -6.88 -0.43 -9.07
C ASP A 251 -5.72 0.28 -9.78
N LYS A 252 -4.99 1.15 -9.07
CA LYS A 252 -3.79 1.81 -9.57
C LYS A 252 -2.69 0.80 -9.88
N VAL A 253 -2.42 -0.15 -8.98
CA VAL A 253 -1.37 -1.16 -9.20
C VAL A 253 -1.67 -2.04 -10.40
N TYR A 254 -2.92 -2.48 -10.59
CA TYR A 254 -3.30 -3.22 -11.79
C TYR A 254 -3.21 -2.37 -13.06
N TYR A 255 -3.53 -1.08 -12.98
CA TYR A 255 -3.31 -0.16 -14.10
C TYR A 255 -1.83 -0.06 -14.46
N ASP A 256 -0.93 0.09 -13.48
CA ASP A 256 0.50 0.15 -13.76
C ASP A 256 1.04 -1.17 -14.28
N LEU A 257 0.61 -2.31 -13.73
CA LEU A 257 0.95 -3.64 -14.23
C LEU A 257 0.48 -3.85 -15.68
N SER A 258 -0.66 -3.28 -16.05
CA SER A 258 -1.14 -3.35 -17.45
C SER A 258 -0.21 -2.66 -18.43
N GLN A 259 0.41 -1.55 -18.02
CA GLN A 259 1.37 -0.82 -18.85
C GLN A 259 2.65 -1.64 -19.03
N ILE A 260 3.14 -2.28 -17.97
CA ILE A 260 4.27 -3.22 -18.04
C ILE A 260 3.96 -4.33 -19.06
N TYR A 261 2.80 -4.97 -18.98
CA TYR A 261 2.43 -6.02 -19.94
C TYR A 261 2.30 -5.51 -21.37
N GLU A 262 1.73 -4.32 -21.59
CA GLU A 262 1.61 -3.73 -22.93
C GLU A 262 2.98 -3.40 -23.54
N GLU A 263 3.90 -2.80 -22.77
CA GLU A 263 5.28 -2.49 -23.18
C GLU A 263 6.02 -3.77 -23.60
N ASN A 264 5.74 -4.89 -22.93
CA ASN A 264 6.28 -6.21 -23.23
C ASN A 264 5.46 -7.00 -24.27
N LYS A 265 4.51 -6.34 -24.96
CA LYS A 265 3.66 -6.91 -26.02
C LYS A 265 2.73 -8.04 -25.57
N ASP A 266 2.55 -8.27 -24.27
CA ASP A 266 1.52 -9.17 -23.74
C ASP A 266 0.18 -8.45 -23.57
N ILE A 267 -0.47 -8.21 -24.71
CA ILE A 267 -1.73 -7.47 -24.80
C ILE A 267 -2.85 -8.15 -24.01
N ASN A 268 -2.87 -9.48 -23.98
CA ASN A 268 -3.90 -10.24 -23.27
C ASN A 268 -3.81 -10.01 -21.76
N MET A 269 -2.61 -10.06 -21.19
CA MET A 269 -2.41 -9.76 -19.77
C MET A 269 -2.63 -8.28 -19.45
N ALA A 270 -2.25 -7.37 -20.34
CA ALA A 270 -2.55 -5.94 -20.19
C ALA A 270 -4.06 -5.70 -20.03
N ILE A 271 -4.89 -6.26 -20.93
CA ILE A 271 -6.35 -6.13 -20.88
C ILE A 271 -6.91 -6.74 -19.59
N ARG A 272 -6.44 -7.93 -19.18
CA ARG A 272 -6.87 -8.57 -17.93
C ARG A 272 -6.58 -7.72 -16.70
N CYS A 273 -5.43 -7.05 -16.67
CA CYS A 273 -5.08 -6.15 -15.58
C CYS A 273 -6.00 -4.92 -15.56
N LEU A 274 -6.28 -4.31 -16.72
CA LEU A 274 -7.24 -3.21 -16.83
C LEU A 274 -8.65 -3.62 -16.40
N ASP A 275 -9.09 -4.83 -16.73
CA ASP A 275 -10.37 -5.37 -16.25
C ASP A 275 -10.43 -5.48 -14.74
N ARG A 276 -9.35 -5.94 -14.10
CA ARG A 276 -9.24 -5.97 -12.64
C ARG A 276 -9.28 -4.57 -12.04
N ALA A 277 -8.54 -3.62 -12.62
CA ALA A 277 -8.53 -2.24 -12.19
C ALA A 277 -9.94 -1.61 -12.22
N VAL A 278 -10.65 -1.77 -13.34
CA VAL A 278 -12.02 -1.26 -13.51
C VAL A 278 -13.02 -2.00 -12.61
N LYS A 279 -12.82 -3.31 -12.36
CA LYS A 279 -13.67 -4.05 -11.42
C LYS A 279 -13.56 -3.49 -10.00
N ILE A 280 -12.35 -3.15 -9.56
CA ILE A 280 -12.08 -2.58 -8.23
C ILE A 280 -12.61 -1.14 -8.14
N ASN A 281 -12.37 -0.35 -9.19
CA ASN A 281 -12.84 1.02 -9.29
C ASN A 281 -13.54 1.27 -10.64
N PRO A 282 -14.87 1.05 -10.71
CA PRO A 282 -15.64 1.25 -11.94
C PRO A 282 -15.63 2.67 -12.49
N LYS A 283 -15.14 3.65 -11.70
CA LYS A 283 -15.00 5.06 -12.09
C LYS A 283 -13.57 5.41 -12.50
N PHE A 284 -12.66 4.45 -12.59
CA PHE A 284 -11.25 4.70 -12.92
C PHE A 284 -11.06 5.01 -14.41
N LYS A 285 -11.40 6.25 -14.80
CA LYS A 285 -11.44 6.70 -16.20
C LYS A 285 -10.18 6.39 -17.00
N ILE A 286 -9.01 6.55 -16.40
CA ILE A 286 -7.73 6.33 -17.08
C ILE A 286 -7.59 4.86 -17.50
N ALA A 287 -7.95 3.91 -16.64
CA ALA A 287 -7.93 2.48 -16.99
C ALA A 287 -8.96 2.13 -18.08
N ILE A 288 -10.17 2.70 -18.00
CA ILE A 288 -11.22 2.50 -19.02
C ILE A 288 -10.73 2.98 -20.40
N SER A 289 -10.26 4.22 -20.49
CA SER A 289 -9.77 4.79 -21.74
C SER A 289 -8.58 4.03 -22.30
N LYS A 290 -7.66 3.58 -21.43
CA LYS A 290 -6.50 2.79 -21.83
C LYS A 290 -6.90 1.46 -22.45
N LYS A 291 -7.89 0.77 -21.86
CA LYS A 291 -8.42 -0.50 -22.39
C LYS A 291 -9.03 -0.31 -23.77
N GLU A 292 -9.86 0.72 -23.94
CA GLU A 292 -10.46 1.03 -25.25
C GLU A 292 -9.40 1.32 -26.31
N GLN A 293 -8.34 2.05 -25.94
CA GLN A 293 -7.24 2.36 -26.84
C GLN A 293 -6.53 1.09 -27.32
N ILE A 294 -6.21 0.17 -26.40
CA ILE A 294 -5.55 -1.10 -26.73
C ILE A 294 -6.45 -1.94 -27.66
N LEU A 295 -7.74 -2.07 -27.33
CA LEU A 295 -8.68 -2.83 -28.16
C LEU A 295 -8.83 -2.26 -29.58
N LYS A 296 -8.91 -0.93 -29.71
CA LYS A 296 -9.00 -0.26 -31.02
C LYS A 296 -7.76 -0.47 -31.89
N ARG A 297 -6.57 -0.49 -31.30
CA ARG A 297 -5.31 -0.74 -32.02
C ARG A 297 -5.20 -2.18 -32.53
N ASN A 298 -5.68 -3.16 -31.76
CA ASN A 298 -5.58 -4.59 -32.09
C ASN A 298 -6.73 -5.13 -32.94
N ALA A 299 -7.75 -4.30 -33.23
CA ALA A 299 -8.84 -4.64 -34.15
C ALA A 299 -8.54 -4.24 -35.61
N ARG A 300 -7.40 -3.61 -35.87
CA ARG A 300 -6.90 -3.22 -37.19
C ARG A 300 -5.80 -4.17 -37.62
#